data_AF-A0A961I5G7-F1
#
_entry.id   AF-A0A961I5G7-F1
#
_cell.length_a   1.000
_cell.length_b   1.000
_cell.length_c   1.000
_cell.angle_alpha   90.00
_cell.angle_beta   90.00
_cell.angle_gamma   90.00
#
_symmetry.space_group_name_H-M   'P 1'
#
loop_
_entity.id
_entity.type
_entity.pdbx_description
1 polymer ?
#
loop_
_entity_poly.entity_id
_entity_poly.type
_entity_poly.pdbx_seq_one_letter_code
_entity_poly.pdbx_strand_id
1 'polypeptide(L)'
;MDTGYMILFGIGLGLIAFLIWMLFPIGNRRPEPEDKPKGFCPLCAHPLMKGERIRSDQTEIGDVEVQTRIKGCQYCMGPMSNRKRQCPVCKQKVAKDEVILALSDPRVDRLKLRIKGCKACWPQGF
;
A
#
# COMPACT_ATOMS: atom_id res chain seq x y z
N MET A 1 8.06 38.89 -55.42
CA MET A 1 8.38 37.76 -54.52
C MET A 1 7.89 36.51 -55.20
N ASP A 2 8.81 35.77 -55.80
CA ASP A 2 8.49 34.60 -56.62
C ASP A 2 7.75 33.54 -55.80
N THR A 3 6.70 32.99 -56.39
CA THR A 3 5.83 31.95 -55.81
C THR A 3 6.63 30.77 -55.26
N GLY A 4 7.83 30.51 -55.79
CA GLY A 4 8.76 29.49 -55.29
C GLY A 4 9.25 29.72 -53.85
N TYR A 5 9.50 30.97 -53.44
CA TYR A 5 9.96 31.27 -52.08
C TYR A 5 8.87 31.02 -51.04
N MET A 6 7.60 31.27 -51.37
CA MET A 6 6.45 30.99 -50.50
C MET A 6 6.29 29.49 -50.23
N ILE A 7 6.51 28.65 -51.25
CA ILE A 7 6.40 27.19 -51.13
C ILE A 7 7.54 26.62 -50.28
N LEU A 8 8.78 27.08 -50.50
CA LEU A 8 9.94 26.65 -49.72
C LEU A 8 9.80 27.01 -48.23
N PHE A 9 9.29 28.20 -47.92
CA PHE A 9 9.05 28.61 -46.53
C PHE A 9 7.96 27.77 -45.85
N GLY A 10 6.88 27.43 -46.57
CA GLY A 10 5.81 26.58 -46.03
C GLY A 10 6.30 25.17 -45.66
N ILE A 11 7.10 24.55 -46.54
CA ILE A 11 7.68 23.23 -46.29
C ILE A 11 8.69 23.29 -45.13
N GLY A 12 9.51 24.34 -45.09
CA GLY A 12 10.49 24.55 -44.01
C GLY A 12 9.82 24.67 -42.65
N LEU A 13 8.76 25.49 -42.53
CA LEU A 13 8.01 25.63 -41.28
C LEU A 13 7.30 24.34 -40.86
N GLY A 14 6.76 23.58 -41.83
CA GLY A 14 6.14 22.29 -41.57
C GLY A 14 7.12 21.27 -41.00
N LEU A 15 8.33 21.18 -41.58
CA LEU A 15 9.39 20.29 -41.09
C LEU A 15 9.87 20.69 -39.69
N ILE A 16 10.00 21.99 -39.43
CA ILE A 16 10.41 22.50 -38.11
C ILE A 16 9.34 22.18 -37.06
N ALA A 17 8.06 22.41 -37.36
CA ALA A 17 6.96 22.07 -36.45
C ALA A 17 6.89 20.56 -36.17
N PHE A 18 7.08 19.74 -37.21
CA PHE A 18 7.12 18.28 -37.08
C PHE A 18 8.30 17.81 -36.20
N LEU A 19 9.48 18.39 -36.38
CA LEU A 19 10.66 18.10 -35.56
C LEU A 19 10.44 18.51 -34.10
N ILE A 20 9.85 19.68 -33.84
CA ILE A 20 9.55 20.12 -32.47
C ILE A 20 8.54 19.19 -31.81
N TRP A 21 7.49 18.77 -32.53
CA TRP A 21 6.50 17.82 -32.04
C TRP A 21 7.13 16.46 -31.71
N MET A 22 8.12 16.02 -32.49
CA MET A 22 8.86 14.79 -32.20
C MET A 22 9.88 14.94 -31.05
N LEU A 23 10.55 16.10 -30.94
CA LEU A 23 11.56 16.36 -29.91
C LEU A 23 10.98 16.62 -28.52
N PHE A 24 9.74 17.11 -28.44
CA PHE A 24 9.01 17.23 -27.20
C PHE A 24 7.96 16.12 -27.14
N PRO A 25 8.33 14.85 -26.85
CA PRO A 25 7.34 13.90 -26.39
C PRO A 25 6.76 14.54 -25.14
N ILE A 26 5.50 14.96 -25.21
CA ILE A 26 4.68 15.35 -24.08
C ILE A 26 4.47 14.05 -23.29
N GLY A 27 5.55 13.65 -22.61
CA GLY A 27 5.59 12.56 -21.67
C GLY A 27 4.68 13.01 -20.55
N ASN A 28 3.54 12.33 -20.47
CA ASN A 28 2.53 12.49 -19.44
C ASN A 28 3.24 12.40 -18.07
N ARG A 29 3.68 13.55 -17.54
CA ARG A 29 4.26 13.68 -16.20
C ARG A 29 3.13 13.39 -15.25
N ARG A 30 2.90 12.10 -14.98
CA ARG A 30 2.01 11.68 -13.91
C ARG A 30 2.55 12.36 -12.65
N PRO A 31 1.75 13.19 -11.97
CA PRO A 31 2.19 13.81 -10.74
C PRO A 31 2.70 12.72 -9.81
N GLU A 32 3.89 12.95 -9.26
CA GLU A 32 4.52 12.06 -8.31
C GLU A 32 3.50 11.76 -7.20
N PRO A 33 3.18 10.48 -6.94
CA PRO A 33 2.15 10.15 -5.99
C PRO A 33 2.59 10.64 -4.61
N GLU A 34 1.94 11.71 -4.15
CA GLU A 34 1.95 12.21 -2.78
C GLU A 34 2.00 11.02 -1.81
N ASP A 35 2.99 11.01 -0.90
CA ASP A 35 3.24 9.95 0.07
C ASP A 35 2.10 9.89 1.12
N LYS A 36 0.93 9.42 0.69
CA LYS A 36 -0.21 9.18 1.56
C LYS A 36 0.00 7.85 2.28
N PRO A 37 -0.16 7.81 3.61
CA PRO A 37 -0.04 6.57 4.36
C PRO A 37 -1.09 5.58 3.86
N LYS A 38 -0.66 4.37 3.48
CA LYS A 38 -1.55 3.33 2.94
C LYS A 38 -2.46 2.73 4.01
N GLY A 39 -2.07 2.86 5.28
CA GLY A 39 -2.83 2.39 6.42
C GLY A 39 -2.04 2.54 7.72
N PHE A 40 -2.59 2.05 8.80
CA PHE A 40 -1.97 2.09 10.12
C PHE A 40 -1.73 0.68 10.66
N CYS A 41 -0.65 0.51 11.41
CA CYS A 41 -0.41 -0.74 12.12
C CYS A 41 -1.46 -0.90 13.24
N PRO A 42 -2.20 -2.03 13.30
CA PRO A 42 -3.26 -2.23 14.29
C PRO A 42 -2.74 -2.36 15.74
N LEU A 43 -1.44 -2.61 15.93
CA LEU A 43 -0.83 -2.80 17.24
C LEU A 43 -0.25 -1.51 17.83
N CYS A 44 0.44 -0.71 17.03
CA CYS A 44 1.19 0.46 17.49
C CYS A 44 0.72 1.78 16.86
N ALA A 45 -0.33 1.74 16.03
CA ALA A 45 -0.89 2.87 15.30
C ALA A 45 0.13 3.64 14.44
N HIS A 46 1.27 3.03 14.09
CA HIS A 46 2.24 3.68 13.21
C HIS A 46 1.69 3.73 11.78
N PRO A 47 1.74 4.90 11.09
CA PRO A 47 1.41 4.99 9.68
C PRO A 47 2.37 4.13 8.86
N LEU A 48 1.84 3.38 7.92
CA LEU A 48 2.61 2.55 7.00
C LEU A 48 2.77 3.27 5.67
N MET A 49 4.03 3.48 5.27
CA MET A 49 4.39 4.08 3.99
C MET A 49 4.33 3.06 2.85
N LYS A 50 4.41 3.56 1.61
CA LYS A 50 4.38 2.71 0.42
C LYS A 50 5.59 1.78 0.39
N GLY A 51 5.34 0.47 0.36
CA GLY A 51 6.37 -0.58 0.40
C GLY A 51 6.54 -1.22 1.78
N GLU A 52 6.05 -0.57 2.84
CA GLU A 52 6.07 -1.15 4.18
C GLU A 52 4.97 -2.20 4.34
N ARG A 53 5.29 -3.30 5.02
CA ARG A 53 4.38 -4.42 5.23
C ARG A 53 4.31 -4.81 6.70
N ILE A 54 3.13 -5.28 7.09
CA ILE A 54 2.90 -5.93 8.38
C ILE A 54 3.31 -7.39 8.21
N ARG A 55 4.09 -7.94 9.17
CA ARG A 55 4.32 -9.38 9.21
C ARG A 55 3.07 -10.07 9.75
N SER A 56 2.55 -10.98 8.95
CA SER A 56 1.41 -11.81 9.31
C SER A 56 1.61 -13.20 8.74
N ASP A 57 1.15 -14.20 9.48
CA ASP A 57 1.05 -15.57 9.00
C ASP A 57 -0.42 -15.86 8.66
N GLN A 58 -0.68 -16.49 7.53
CA GLN A 58 -2.03 -16.86 7.11
C GLN A 58 -2.18 -18.37 7.18
N THR A 59 -3.34 -18.81 7.65
CA THR A 59 -3.72 -20.22 7.76
C THR A 59 -5.14 -20.34 7.22
N GLU A 60 -5.33 -21.17 6.21
CA GLU A 60 -6.63 -21.43 5.61
C GLU A 60 -7.36 -22.48 6.44
N ILE A 61 -8.56 -22.15 6.93
CA ILE A 61 -9.43 -23.06 7.67
C ILE A 61 -10.53 -23.51 6.70
N GLY A 62 -10.22 -24.58 5.97
CA GLY A 62 -11.07 -25.06 4.87
C GLY A 62 -11.14 -24.07 3.70
N ASP A 63 -12.19 -24.19 2.87
CA ASP A 63 -12.40 -23.37 1.66
C ASP A 63 -13.18 -22.06 1.89
N VAL A 64 -13.40 -21.67 3.15
CA VAL A 64 -14.38 -20.62 3.50
C VAL A 64 -13.77 -19.50 4.34
N GLU A 65 -12.81 -19.80 5.22
CA GLU A 65 -12.28 -18.79 6.14
C GLU A 65 -10.76 -18.83 6.21
N VAL A 66 -10.14 -17.65 6.06
CA VAL A 66 -8.69 -17.49 6.20
C VAL A 66 -8.40 -16.82 7.53
N GLN A 67 -7.68 -17.53 8.38
CA GLN A 67 -7.19 -17.06 9.66
C GLN A 67 -5.83 -16.37 9.48
N THR A 68 -5.77 -15.07 9.76
CA THR A 68 -4.53 -14.27 9.70
C THR A 68 -4.04 -13.95 11.10
N ARG A 69 -2.85 -14.44 11.45
CA ARG A 69 -2.12 -14.12 12.69
C ARG A 69 -1.19 -12.94 12.43
N ILE A 70 -1.55 -11.76 12.92
CA ILE A 70 -0.79 -10.53 12.75
C ILE A 70 0.25 -10.38 13.88
N LYS A 71 1.54 -10.42 13.52
CA LYS A 71 2.65 -10.19 14.46
C LYS A 71 2.92 -8.70 14.67
N GLY A 72 2.88 -7.91 13.59
CA GLY A 72 3.05 -6.46 13.64
C GLY A 72 3.93 -5.89 12.54
N CYS A 73 4.17 -4.58 12.58
CA CYS A 73 5.04 -3.89 11.63
C CYS A 73 6.52 -3.96 12.04
N GLN A 74 7.40 -3.61 11.11
CA GLN A 74 8.84 -3.53 11.36
C GLN A 74 9.20 -2.63 12.55
N TYR A 75 8.44 -1.56 12.77
CA TYR A 75 8.70 -0.61 13.85
C TYR A 75 8.29 -1.10 15.23
N CYS A 76 7.26 -1.94 15.35
CA CYS A 76 6.85 -2.48 16.65
C CYS A 76 7.59 -3.78 17.01
N MET A 77 8.13 -4.49 16.01
CA MET A 77 8.88 -5.73 16.21
C MET A 77 10.40 -5.57 16.13
N GLY A 78 10.92 -4.43 15.68
CA GLY A 78 12.35 -4.19 15.58
C GLY A 78 13.10 -4.38 16.90
N PRO A 79 14.40 -4.70 16.86
CA PRO A 79 15.21 -4.98 18.07
C PRO A 79 15.21 -3.79 19.04
N MET A 80 15.20 -2.54 18.53
CA MET A 80 15.14 -1.31 19.32
C MET A 80 13.71 -0.73 19.47
N SER A 81 12.67 -1.52 19.17
CA SER A 81 11.29 -1.07 19.34
C SER A 81 10.93 -0.94 20.83
N ASN A 82 10.67 0.30 21.26
CA ASN A 82 9.99 0.67 22.50
C ASN A 82 8.52 1.09 22.28
N ARG A 83 7.95 0.84 21.10
CA ARG A 83 6.57 1.23 20.81
C ARG A 83 5.60 0.35 21.60
N LYS A 84 4.61 0.99 22.22
CA LYS A 84 3.51 0.30 22.91
C LYS A 84 2.73 -0.50 21.86
N ARG A 85 2.56 -1.80 22.13
CA ARG A 85 1.70 -2.70 21.37
C ARG A 85 0.42 -2.90 22.17
N GLN A 86 -0.72 -2.55 21.58
CA GLN A 86 -2.02 -2.65 22.23
C GLN A 86 -2.99 -3.37 21.31
N CYS A 87 -3.87 -4.18 21.90
CA CYS A 87 -4.96 -4.78 21.16
C CYS A 87 -5.97 -3.69 20.78
N PRO A 88 -6.39 -3.56 19.51
CA PRO A 88 -7.38 -2.57 19.11
C PRO A 88 -8.78 -2.85 19.68
N VAL A 89 -9.04 -4.09 20.14
CA VAL A 89 -10.32 -4.52 20.69
C VAL A 89 -10.40 -4.27 22.20
N CYS A 90 -9.52 -4.92 22.98
CA CYS A 90 -9.54 -4.80 24.44
C CYS A 90 -8.56 -3.78 25.03
N LYS A 91 -7.72 -3.14 24.21
CA LYS A 91 -6.68 -2.16 24.61
C LYS A 91 -5.59 -2.69 25.54
N GLN A 92 -5.59 -3.99 25.84
CA GLN A 92 -4.57 -4.62 26.65
C GLN A 92 -3.22 -4.61 25.92
N LYS A 93 -2.12 -4.52 26.69
CA LYS A 93 -0.77 -4.62 26.15
C LYS A 93 -0.58 -6.01 25.53
N VAL A 94 -0.05 -6.03 24.31
CA VAL A 94 0.27 -7.26 23.57
C VAL A 94 1.78 -7.43 23.60
N ALA A 95 2.26 -8.58 24.06
CA ALA A 95 3.70 -8.86 24.14
C ALA A 95 4.35 -8.98 22.74
N LYS A 96 5.69 -9.03 22.67
CA LYS A 96 6.41 -9.03 21.37
C LYS A 96 6.17 -10.31 20.56
N ASP A 97 6.04 -11.41 21.26
CA ASP A 97 5.77 -12.78 20.82
C ASP A 97 4.28 -13.06 20.57
N GLU A 98 3.39 -12.28 21.19
CA GLU A 98 1.95 -12.41 20.97
C GLU A 98 1.51 -11.85 19.61
N VAL A 99 0.40 -12.38 19.11
CA VAL A 99 -0.18 -11.98 17.82
C VAL A 99 -1.63 -11.54 17.99
N ILE A 100 -2.14 -10.78 17.03
CA ILE A 100 -3.57 -10.47 16.91
C ILE A 100 -4.17 -11.39 15.87
N LEU A 101 -5.36 -11.90 16.15
CA LEU A 101 -6.12 -12.68 15.21
C LEU A 101 -7.05 -11.81 14.37
N ALA A 102 -7.03 -12.05 13.07
CA ALA A 102 -8.00 -11.52 12.14
C ALA A 102 -8.52 -12.63 11.24
N LEU A 103 -9.78 -12.52 10.85
CA LEU A 103 -10.46 -13.48 9.95
C LEU A 103 -10.88 -12.74 8.69
N SER A 104 -10.73 -13.39 7.55
CA SER A 104 -11.24 -12.94 6.26
C SER A 104 -11.98 -14.07 5.58
N ASP A 105 -13.11 -13.74 4.97
CA ASP A 105 -13.87 -14.64 4.11
C ASP A 105 -13.61 -14.26 2.64
N PRO A 106 -12.75 -15.00 1.93
CA PRO A 106 -12.39 -14.68 0.55
C PRO A 106 -13.55 -14.84 -0.45
N ARG A 107 -14.66 -15.49 -0.07
CA ARG A 107 -15.87 -15.61 -0.91
C ARG A 107 -16.70 -14.33 -0.88
N VAL A 108 -16.73 -13.66 0.28
CA VAL A 108 -17.45 -12.40 0.46
C VAL A 108 -16.60 -11.23 -0.02
N ASP A 109 -15.35 -11.13 0.46
CA ASP A 109 -14.44 -10.05 0.10
C ASP A 109 -12.99 -10.46 0.38
N ARG A 110 -12.20 -10.59 -0.69
CA ARG A 110 -10.78 -10.98 -0.62
C ARG A 110 -9.90 -9.95 0.08
N LEU A 111 -10.34 -8.70 0.17
CA LEU A 111 -9.54 -7.59 0.73
C LEU A 111 -9.96 -7.22 2.15
N LYS A 112 -11.13 -7.67 2.61
CA LYS A 112 -11.68 -7.26 3.90
C LYS A 112 -11.22 -8.18 5.01
N LEU A 113 -10.35 -7.64 5.85
CA LEU A 113 -9.86 -8.31 7.04
C LEU A 113 -10.64 -7.83 8.28
N ARG A 114 -11.23 -8.75 9.05
CA ARG A 114 -11.92 -8.44 10.30
C ARG A 114 -11.04 -8.80 11.49
N ILE A 115 -10.59 -7.80 12.23
CA ILE A 115 -9.82 -8.02 13.47
C ILE A 115 -10.74 -8.56 14.55
N LYS A 116 -10.41 -9.73 15.12
CA LYS A 116 -11.18 -10.36 16.21
C LYS A 116 -10.64 -9.98 17.59
N GLY A 117 -9.32 -10.05 17.79
CA GLY A 117 -8.73 -9.75 19.09
C GLY A 117 -7.37 -10.37 19.32
N CYS A 118 -6.83 -10.16 20.52
CA CYS A 118 -5.65 -10.86 21.02
C CYS A 118 -6.06 -12.08 21.87
N LYS A 119 -5.09 -12.86 22.32
CA LYS A 119 -5.28 -14.05 23.17
C LYS A 119 -6.11 -13.77 24.43
N ALA A 120 -6.05 -12.56 24.99
CA ALA A 120 -6.78 -12.20 26.20
C ALA A 120 -8.29 -12.01 25.97
N CYS A 121 -8.70 -11.41 24.84
CA CYS A 121 -10.11 -11.11 24.57
C CYS A 121 -10.78 -12.10 23.59
N TRP A 122 -9.98 -12.87 22.85
CA TRP A 122 -10.44 -13.89 21.92
C TRP A 122 -9.61 -15.17 22.04
N PRO A 123 -9.66 -15.86 23.20
CA PRO A 123 -8.86 -17.06 23.45
C PRO A 123 -9.18 -18.22 22.50
N GLN A 124 -10.40 -18.34 22.00
CA GLN A 124 -10.87 -19.44 21.15
C GLN A 124 -10.17 -19.56 19.80
N GLY A 125 -9.36 -18.57 19.41
CA GLY A 125 -8.61 -18.59 18.15
C GLY A 125 -7.10 -18.78 18.29
N PHE A 126 -6.62 -19.09 19.50
CA PHE A 126 -5.21 -19.32 19.81
C PHE A 126 -4.99 -20.73 20.33
#